data_AF-A0A1V6JAA4-F1
#
_entry.id   AF-A0A1V6JAA4-F1
#
_cell.length_a   1.000
_cell.length_b   1.000
_cell.length_c   1.000
_cell.angle_alpha   90.00
_cell.angle_beta   90.00
_cell.angle_gamma   90.00
#
_symmetry.space_group_name_H-M   'P 1'
#
loop_
_entity.id
_entity.type
_entity.pdbx_description
1 polymer ?
#
loop_
_entity_poly.entity_id
_entity_poly.type
_entity_poly.pdbx_seq_one_letter_code
_entity_poly.pdbx_strand_id
1 'polypeptide(L)'
;MTPDKRFIQLPKSFWALVRLIGQECGYAAGGQITVASKAEVQAALAKLKLDPKSLDTALPDGRPVWKTLVAYFTHRRDTLHGQVEPNLMDSKQAKIEFTKLKRQLKPTCPLPMNKQKGMKKAPAYLTGMVNMLVEANAGEHQCDYDPRALATIATNGLPLRTFARRMDGAFPSVINPIAVWEVKEYYYTTTFGSRVADGVYETLLDGMEIEELLLTEKMNVLHYLIIDAHYTWWDCGKSYLCRIVDMLHMGYVDEVLVGKEVISRIPELVKTWVKKMA
;
A
#
# COMPACT_ATOMS: atom_id res chain seq x y z
N MET A 1 7.59 -4.07 0.28
CA MET A 1 7.57 -4.09 -1.21
C MET A 1 7.89 -2.71 -1.78
N THR A 2 8.82 -2.64 -2.73
CA THR A 2 9.12 -1.45 -3.55
C THR A 2 8.70 -1.68 -5.00
N PRO A 3 8.43 -0.63 -5.79
CA PRO A 3 8.01 -0.81 -7.17
C PRO A 3 9.17 -1.32 -8.04
N ASP A 4 8.89 -2.30 -8.91
CA ASP A 4 9.84 -2.78 -9.90
C ASP A 4 9.96 -1.75 -11.04
N LYS A 5 11.21 -1.34 -11.32
CA LYS A 5 11.54 -0.30 -12.31
C LYS A 5 11.08 -0.63 -13.72
N ARG A 6 10.81 -1.91 -14.04
CA ARG A 6 10.26 -2.32 -15.34
C ARG A 6 8.82 -1.84 -15.53
N PHE A 7 8.07 -1.58 -14.46
CA PHE A 7 6.63 -1.31 -14.53
C PHE A 7 6.21 0.05 -13.96
N ILE A 8 7.16 0.89 -13.55
CA ILE A 8 6.88 2.28 -13.21
C ILE A 8 6.64 3.13 -14.46
N GLN A 9 5.90 4.23 -14.32
CA GLN A 9 5.63 5.21 -15.39
C GLN A 9 4.90 4.63 -16.62
N LEU A 10 4.25 3.48 -16.48
CA LEU A 10 3.39 2.94 -17.53
C LEU A 10 2.13 3.80 -17.71
N PRO A 11 1.63 3.97 -18.95
CA PRO A 11 0.51 4.87 -19.23
C PRO A 11 -0.78 4.42 -18.54
N LYS A 12 -1.68 5.36 -18.22
CA LYS A 12 -2.97 5.04 -17.58
C LYS A 12 -3.82 4.04 -18.40
N SER A 13 -3.67 4.01 -19.72
CA SER A 13 -4.30 3.00 -20.60
C SER A 13 -3.80 1.57 -20.35
N PHE A 14 -2.52 1.38 -19.99
CA PHE A 14 -2.00 0.08 -19.57
C PHE A 14 -2.66 -0.38 -18.28
N TRP A 15 -2.76 0.52 -17.29
CA TRP A 15 -3.41 0.22 -16.02
C TRP A 15 -4.91 -0.06 -16.15
N ALA A 16 -5.58 0.57 -17.13
CA ALA A 16 -6.96 0.25 -17.48
C ALA A 16 -7.09 -1.21 -17.95
N LEU A 17 -6.18 -1.68 -18.82
CA LEU A 17 -6.14 -3.09 -19.24
C LEU A 17 -5.84 -4.02 -18.06
N VAL A 18 -4.86 -3.70 -17.22
CA VAL A 18 -4.50 -4.49 -16.02
C VAL A 18 -5.73 -4.74 -15.13
N ARG A 19 -6.48 -3.68 -14.83
CA ARG A 19 -7.67 -3.76 -13.98
C ARG A 19 -8.80 -4.53 -14.64
N LEU A 20 -9.05 -4.27 -15.93
CA LEU A 20 -10.11 -4.95 -16.68
C LEU A 20 -9.85 -6.46 -16.81
N ILE A 21 -8.61 -6.84 -17.11
CA ILE A 21 -8.20 -8.24 -17.21
C ILE A 21 -8.39 -8.94 -15.86
N GLY A 22 -7.98 -8.30 -14.75
CA GLY A 22 -8.20 -8.87 -13.43
C GLY A 22 -9.69 -9.07 -13.09
N GLN A 23 -10.56 -8.15 -13.52
CA GLN A 23 -12.01 -8.28 -13.35
C GLN A 23 -12.59 -9.43 -14.19
N GLU A 24 -12.27 -9.48 -15.47
CA GLU A 24 -12.92 -10.41 -16.40
C GLU A 24 -12.30 -11.82 -16.42
N CYS A 25 -10.99 -11.92 -16.22
CA CYS A 25 -10.26 -13.20 -16.22
C CYS A 25 -10.02 -13.74 -14.81
N GLY A 26 -10.36 -12.96 -13.78
CA GLY A 26 -10.13 -13.30 -12.37
C GLY A 26 -8.69 -13.05 -11.90
N TYR A 27 -8.55 -12.73 -10.62
CA TYR A 27 -7.24 -12.47 -9.99
C TYR A 27 -6.59 -13.72 -9.40
N ALA A 28 -7.38 -14.74 -9.05
CA ALA A 28 -6.91 -15.95 -8.40
C ALA A 28 -7.86 -17.12 -8.66
N ALA A 29 -7.32 -18.34 -8.72
CA ALA A 29 -8.06 -19.58 -8.83
C ALA A 29 -7.32 -20.67 -8.03
N GLY A 30 -8.06 -21.53 -7.31
CA GLY A 30 -7.45 -22.62 -6.53
C GLY A 30 -6.43 -22.16 -5.48
N GLY A 31 -6.63 -20.96 -4.91
CA GLY A 31 -5.70 -20.36 -3.95
C GLY A 31 -4.42 -19.75 -4.56
N GLN A 32 -4.30 -19.71 -5.89
CA GLN A 32 -3.13 -19.20 -6.60
C GLN A 32 -3.48 -17.94 -7.40
N ILE A 33 -2.60 -16.93 -7.40
CA ILE A 33 -2.73 -15.76 -8.27
C ILE A 33 -2.56 -16.20 -9.74
N THR A 34 -3.51 -15.82 -10.58
CA THR A 34 -3.59 -16.25 -11.98
C THR A 34 -2.84 -15.30 -12.92
N VAL A 35 -2.38 -15.86 -14.05
CA VAL A 35 -1.90 -15.09 -15.20
C VAL A 35 -2.69 -15.57 -16.39
N ALA A 36 -3.60 -14.72 -16.88
CA ALA A 36 -4.47 -15.05 -18.01
C ALA A 36 -3.65 -15.22 -19.30
N SER A 37 -4.05 -16.20 -20.12
CA SER A 37 -3.53 -16.41 -21.46
C SER A 37 -4.05 -15.33 -22.42
N LYS A 38 -3.37 -15.20 -23.58
CA LYS A 38 -3.77 -14.22 -24.60
C LYS A 38 -5.19 -14.49 -25.10
N ALA A 39 -5.53 -15.76 -25.31
CA ALA A 39 -6.84 -16.18 -25.80
C ALA A 39 -7.96 -15.81 -24.82
N GLU A 40 -7.76 -16.02 -23.51
CA GLU A 40 -8.73 -15.63 -22.48
C GLU A 40 -8.96 -14.11 -22.47
N VAL A 41 -7.88 -13.32 -22.55
CA VAL A 41 -8.00 -11.85 -22.59
C VAL A 41 -8.67 -11.37 -23.88
N GLN A 42 -8.35 -11.95 -25.03
CA GLN A 42 -9.01 -11.63 -26.30
C GLN A 42 -10.51 -11.95 -26.25
N ALA A 43 -10.88 -13.11 -25.69
CA ALA A 43 -12.27 -13.49 -25.50
C ALA A 43 -13.01 -12.52 -24.56
N ALA A 44 -12.37 -12.12 -23.45
CA ALA A 44 -12.92 -11.14 -22.53
C ALA A 44 -13.15 -9.76 -23.19
N LEU A 45 -12.17 -9.25 -23.95
CA LEU A 45 -12.30 -7.98 -24.68
C LEU A 45 -13.42 -8.06 -25.72
N ALA A 46 -13.48 -9.13 -26.51
CA ALA A 46 -14.51 -9.34 -27.52
C ALA A 46 -15.92 -9.38 -26.89
N LYS A 47 -16.08 -10.07 -25.74
CA LYS A 47 -17.34 -10.12 -24.98
C LYS A 47 -17.79 -8.72 -24.53
N LEU A 48 -16.85 -7.84 -24.19
CA LEU A 48 -17.11 -6.46 -23.82
C LEU A 48 -17.23 -5.49 -25.00
N LYS A 49 -17.17 -5.98 -26.25
CA LYS A 49 -17.15 -5.18 -27.49
C LYS A 49 -15.97 -4.20 -27.56
N LEU A 50 -14.85 -4.56 -26.95
CA LEU A 50 -13.57 -3.85 -27.05
C LEU A 50 -12.67 -4.52 -28.09
N ASP A 51 -11.84 -3.73 -28.78
CA ASP A 51 -10.97 -4.24 -29.83
C ASP A 51 -9.80 -5.08 -29.25
N PRO A 52 -9.74 -6.40 -29.54
CA PRO A 52 -8.64 -7.24 -29.09
C PRO A 52 -7.29 -6.85 -29.69
N LYS A 53 -7.27 -6.09 -30.81
CA LYS A 53 -6.03 -5.59 -31.42
C LYS A 53 -5.25 -4.65 -30.51
N SER A 54 -5.89 -4.09 -29.47
CA SER A 54 -5.20 -3.32 -28.43
C SER A 54 -4.03 -4.09 -27.79
N LEU A 55 -4.11 -5.42 -27.72
CA LEU A 55 -3.04 -6.28 -27.20
C LEU A 55 -1.82 -6.39 -28.15
N ASP A 56 -2.02 -6.15 -29.44
CA ASP A 56 -1.00 -6.24 -30.50
C ASP A 56 -0.31 -4.91 -30.77
N THR A 57 -0.65 -3.86 -30.01
CA THR A 57 -0.03 -2.54 -30.07
C THR A 57 1.26 -2.45 -29.26
N ALA A 58 1.93 -1.29 -29.35
CA ALA A 58 3.07 -0.93 -28.53
C ALA A 58 2.71 0.19 -27.54
N LEU A 59 3.37 0.16 -26.37
CA LEU A 59 3.41 1.25 -25.41
C LEU A 59 4.17 2.46 -25.99
N PRO A 60 4.04 3.67 -25.40
CA PRO A 60 4.74 4.86 -25.88
C PRO A 60 6.27 4.71 -25.99
N ASP A 61 6.87 3.84 -25.19
CA ASP A 61 8.30 3.52 -25.21
C ASP A 61 8.67 2.37 -26.16
N GLY A 62 7.74 1.93 -27.01
CA GLY A 62 7.94 0.89 -28.02
C GLY A 62 7.77 -0.55 -27.52
N ARG A 63 7.59 -0.77 -26.21
CA ARG A 63 7.40 -2.14 -25.68
C ARG A 63 6.07 -2.75 -26.15
N PRO A 64 6.02 -4.03 -26.59
CA PRO A 64 4.75 -4.67 -26.94
C PRO A 64 3.81 -4.76 -25.73
N VAL A 65 2.55 -4.36 -25.91
CA VAL A 65 1.55 -4.33 -24.82
C VAL A 65 1.36 -5.70 -24.21
N TRP A 66 1.07 -6.73 -25.03
CA TRP A 66 0.84 -8.09 -24.52
C TRP A 66 2.04 -8.65 -23.75
N LYS A 67 3.27 -8.49 -24.28
CA LYS A 67 4.49 -8.97 -23.61
C LYS A 67 4.68 -8.29 -22.26
N THR A 68 4.37 -7.00 -22.18
CA THR A 68 4.47 -6.22 -20.94
C THR A 68 3.41 -6.62 -19.92
N LEU A 69 2.16 -6.87 -20.35
CA LEU A 69 1.09 -7.38 -19.50
C LEU A 69 1.45 -8.74 -18.87
N VAL A 70 1.92 -9.70 -19.68
CA VAL A 70 2.33 -11.02 -19.19
C VAL A 70 3.46 -10.87 -18.17
N ALA A 71 4.51 -10.11 -18.50
CA ALA A 71 5.62 -9.87 -17.59
C ALA A 71 5.17 -9.23 -16.27
N TYR A 72 4.24 -8.27 -16.34
CA TYR A 72 3.69 -7.61 -15.16
C TYR A 72 2.85 -8.57 -14.30
N PHE A 73 1.94 -9.34 -14.89
CA PHE A 73 1.11 -10.28 -14.15
C PHE A 73 1.93 -11.42 -13.52
N THR A 74 2.95 -11.91 -14.22
CA THR A 74 3.92 -12.86 -13.66
C THR A 74 4.65 -12.25 -12.47
N HIS A 75 5.21 -11.04 -12.61
CA HIS A 75 5.86 -10.34 -11.51
C HIS A 75 4.91 -10.15 -10.31
N ARG A 76 3.67 -9.71 -10.55
CA ARG A 76 2.67 -9.52 -9.49
C ARG A 76 2.37 -10.83 -8.76
N ARG A 77 2.16 -11.94 -9.48
CA ARG A 77 1.97 -13.27 -8.88
C ARG A 77 3.18 -13.65 -8.02
N ASP A 78 4.38 -13.53 -8.56
CA ASP A 78 5.60 -13.99 -7.90
C ASP A 78 5.93 -13.14 -6.67
N THR A 79 5.72 -11.82 -6.71
CA THR A 79 5.84 -10.93 -5.55
C THR A 79 4.81 -11.28 -4.47
N LEU A 80 3.56 -11.55 -4.85
CA LEU A 80 2.51 -11.89 -3.89
C LEU A 80 2.80 -13.20 -3.14
N HIS A 81 3.22 -14.25 -3.84
CA HIS A 81 3.56 -15.54 -3.23
C HIS A 81 4.93 -15.55 -2.54
N GLY A 82 5.93 -14.90 -3.13
CA GLY A 82 7.32 -14.94 -2.64
C GLY A 82 7.61 -13.92 -1.53
N GLN A 83 6.90 -12.80 -1.50
CA GLN A 83 7.17 -11.70 -0.58
C GLN A 83 5.96 -11.34 0.29
N VAL A 84 4.74 -11.29 -0.23
CA VAL A 84 3.59 -10.82 0.56
C VAL A 84 3.08 -11.88 1.51
N GLU A 85 2.64 -13.04 1.01
CA GLU A 85 2.12 -14.14 1.84
C GLU A 85 3.06 -14.50 3.01
N PRO A 86 4.38 -14.72 2.81
CA PRO A 86 5.26 -15.18 3.88
C PRO A 86 5.54 -14.13 4.96
N ASN A 87 5.26 -12.84 4.67
CA ASN A 87 5.46 -11.74 5.61
C ASN A 87 4.21 -11.39 6.40
N LEU A 88 3.02 -11.74 5.90
CA LEU A 88 1.78 -11.57 6.65
C LEU A 88 1.80 -12.43 7.92
N MET A 89 1.37 -11.85 9.02
CA MET A 89 1.28 -12.49 10.33
C MET A 89 -0.16 -12.81 10.70
N ASP A 90 -0.33 -13.81 11.56
CA ASP A 90 -1.54 -13.95 12.36
C ASP A 90 -1.47 -13.10 13.65
N SER A 91 -2.58 -13.07 14.39
CA SER A 91 -2.67 -12.31 15.65
C SER A 91 -1.65 -12.74 16.72
N LYS A 92 -1.22 -14.01 16.72
CA LYS A 92 -0.29 -14.55 17.71
C LYS A 92 1.13 -14.12 17.38
N GLN A 93 1.53 -14.25 16.12
CA GLN A 93 2.82 -13.79 15.60
C GLN A 93 2.97 -12.28 15.81
N ALA A 94 1.96 -11.49 15.43
CA ALA A 94 1.97 -10.04 15.63
C ALA A 94 2.10 -9.63 17.11
N LYS A 95 1.41 -10.35 18.02
CA LYS A 95 1.54 -10.13 19.47
C LYS A 95 2.96 -10.39 19.97
N ILE A 96 3.61 -11.44 19.47
CA ILE A 96 4.98 -11.80 19.86
C ILE A 96 5.95 -10.68 19.48
N GLU A 97 5.93 -10.25 18.22
CA GLU A 97 6.83 -9.20 17.74
C GLU A 97 6.53 -7.85 18.40
N PHE A 98 5.26 -7.49 18.57
CA PHE A 98 4.87 -6.28 19.31
C PHE A 98 5.42 -6.30 20.75
N THR A 99 5.25 -7.40 21.47
CA THR A 99 5.69 -7.52 22.87
C THR A 99 7.22 -7.44 22.97
N LYS A 100 7.92 -8.08 22.02
CA LYS A 100 9.38 -8.04 21.92
C LYS A 100 9.89 -6.62 21.67
N LEU A 101 9.34 -5.92 20.68
CA LEU A 101 9.69 -4.53 20.38
C LEU A 101 9.40 -3.60 21.55
N LYS A 102 8.22 -3.71 22.18
CA LYS A 102 7.85 -2.90 23.34
C LYS A 102 8.83 -3.05 24.50
N ARG A 103 9.29 -4.28 24.77
CA ARG A 103 10.28 -4.55 25.81
C ARG A 103 11.66 -4.00 25.47
N GLN A 104 12.06 -4.10 24.21
CA GLN A 104 13.39 -3.66 23.74
C GLN A 104 13.49 -2.13 23.66
N LEU A 105 12.50 -1.48 23.06
CA LEU A 105 12.54 -0.06 22.75
C LEU A 105 12.02 0.82 23.88
N LYS A 106 11.22 0.26 24.82
CA LYS A 106 10.61 1.00 25.94
C LYS A 106 9.96 2.32 25.47
N PRO A 107 9.04 2.25 24.50
CA PRO A 107 8.55 3.42 23.79
C PRO A 107 7.79 4.38 24.69
N THR A 108 7.80 5.65 24.32
CA THR A 108 6.93 6.70 24.88
C THR A 108 5.81 7.10 23.94
N CYS A 109 5.85 6.63 22.68
CA CYS A 109 4.86 6.90 21.68
C CYS A 109 3.51 6.25 22.02
N PRO A 110 2.40 6.72 21.41
CA PRO A 110 1.09 6.08 21.57
C PRO A 110 1.11 4.62 21.11
N LEU A 111 0.56 3.73 21.94
CA LEU A 111 0.31 2.32 21.62
C LEU A 111 -1.20 2.05 21.67
N PRO A 112 -1.94 2.33 20.59
CA PRO A 112 -3.40 2.29 20.62
C PRO A 112 -3.94 0.87 20.79
N MET A 113 -5.17 0.79 21.31
CA MET A 113 -5.94 -0.45 21.32
C MET A 113 -6.72 -0.59 20.02
N ASN A 114 -6.96 -1.82 19.59
CA ASN A 114 -7.84 -2.10 18.47
C ASN A 114 -9.30 -1.68 18.80
N LYS A 115 -10.13 -1.52 17.76
CA LYS A 115 -11.54 -1.13 17.89
C LYS A 115 -12.46 -2.28 18.36
N GLN A 116 -11.89 -3.43 18.75
CA GLN A 116 -12.66 -4.61 19.16
C GLN A 116 -13.05 -4.55 20.65
N LYS A 117 -14.04 -5.34 21.03
CA LYS A 117 -14.55 -5.44 22.40
C LYS A 117 -14.35 -6.84 22.98
N GLY A 118 -14.48 -6.96 24.31
CA GLY A 118 -14.40 -8.24 25.02
C GLY A 118 -13.07 -8.96 24.82
N MET A 119 -13.12 -10.28 24.59
CA MET A 119 -11.94 -11.12 24.43
C MET A 119 -11.08 -10.79 23.19
N LYS A 120 -11.64 -10.05 22.22
CA LYS A 120 -10.91 -9.59 21.02
C LYS A 120 -10.22 -8.24 21.22
N LYS A 121 -10.46 -7.57 22.35
CA LYS A 121 -9.81 -6.30 22.69
C LYS A 121 -8.32 -6.56 22.94
N ALA A 122 -7.48 -5.97 22.12
CA ALA A 122 -6.03 -6.12 22.18
C ALA A 122 -5.36 -4.81 21.72
N PRO A 123 -4.05 -4.61 21.98
CA PRO A 123 -3.30 -3.58 21.27
C PRO A 123 -3.48 -3.73 19.76
N ALA A 124 -3.51 -2.61 19.04
CA ALA A 124 -3.35 -2.62 17.58
C ALA A 124 -1.88 -2.92 17.29
N TYR A 125 -1.54 -4.19 17.12
CA TYR A 125 -0.16 -4.66 17.18
C TYR A 125 0.72 -4.04 16.09
N LEU A 126 0.26 -4.05 14.84
CA LEU A 126 0.94 -3.47 13.69
C LEU A 126 1.13 -1.97 13.86
N THR A 127 0.05 -1.23 14.16
CA THR A 127 0.13 0.23 14.42
C THR A 127 1.11 0.54 15.54
N GLY A 128 1.05 -0.22 16.63
CA GLY A 128 1.99 -0.07 17.73
C GLY A 128 3.43 -0.38 17.34
N MET A 129 3.68 -1.42 16.54
CA MET A 129 5.02 -1.72 16.02
C MET A 129 5.55 -0.58 15.14
N VAL A 130 4.72 -0.05 14.24
CA VAL A 130 5.05 1.12 13.41
C VAL A 130 5.46 2.30 14.28
N ASN A 131 4.62 2.67 15.26
CA ASN A 131 4.87 3.81 16.12
C ASN A 131 6.19 3.67 16.90
N MET A 132 6.43 2.49 17.50
CA MET A 132 7.67 2.23 18.22
C MET A 132 8.91 2.34 17.34
N LEU A 133 8.85 1.81 16.12
CA LEU A 133 9.97 1.81 15.20
C LEU A 133 10.23 3.21 14.64
N VAL A 134 9.18 4.00 14.39
CA VAL A 134 9.32 5.41 14.01
C VAL A 134 9.93 6.22 15.15
N GLU A 135 9.40 6.13 16.38
CA GLU A 135 9.96 6.82 17.55
C GLU A 135 11.45 6.50 17.76
N ALA A 136 11.81 5.22 17.74
CA ALA A 136 13.18 4.79 17.99
C ALA A 136 14.19 5.28 16.93
N ASN A 137 13.74 5.73 15.75
CA ASN A 137 14.60 6.14 14.65
C ASN A 137 14.44 7.61 14.23
N ALA A 138 13.45 8.33 14.76
CA ALA A 138 13.17 9.72 14.44
C ALA A 138 14.18 10.71 15.07
N GLY A 139 14.94 10.28 16.08
CA GLY A 139 15.85 11.16 16.82
C GLY A 139 15.07 12.22 17.60
N GLU A 140 15.45 13.49 17.44
CA GLU A 140 14.77 14.63 18.10
C GLU A 140 13.59 15.17 17.27
N HIS A 141 13.35 14.63 16.08
CA HIS A 141 12.29 15.11 15.20
C HIS A 141 10.90 14.69 15.69
N GLN A 142 9.95 15.62 15.58
CA GLN A 142 8.55 15.35 15.90
C GLN A 142 7.93 14.35 14.92
N CYS A 143 6.85 13.71 15.36
CA CYS A 143 6.07 12.79 14.57
C CYS A 143 4.61 12.79 15.06
N ASP A 144 3.66 12.87 14.13
CA ASP A 144 2.23 12.75 14.43
C ASP A 144 1.80 11.27 14.28
N TYR A 145 1.69 10.55 15.40
CA TYR A 145 1.35 9.11 15.43
C TYR A 145 -0.16 8.79 15.41
N ASP A 146 -1.01 9.80 15.61
CA ASP A 146 -2.47 9.77 15.45
C ASP A 146 -2.90 11.23 15.19
N PRO A 147 -2.68 11.74 13.96
CA PRO A 147 -2.75 13.18 13.73
C PRO A 147 -4.14 13.79 13.91
N ARG A 148 -5.20 13.00 13.68
CA ARG A 148 -6.62 13.42 13.74
C ARG A 148 -6.95 14.70 12.94
N ALA A 149 -6.09 15.05 12.00
CA ALA A 149 -6.14 16.23 11.16
C ALA A 149 -5.85 15.85 9.70
N LEU A 150 -6.26 16.72 8.78
CA LEU A 150 -5.96 16.53 7.36
C LEU A 150 -4.53 16.97 7.08
N ALA A 151 -3.80 16.17 6.32
CA ALA A 151 -2.48 16.58 5.86
C ALA A 151 -2.62 17.78 4.91
N THR A 152 -1.82 18.82 5.15
CA THR A 152 -1.90 20.10 4.44
C THR A 152 -0.51 20.54 4.02
N ILE A 153 -0.38 20.84 2.73
CA ILE A 153 0.79 21.52 2.16
C ILE A 153 0.49 23.01 2.19
N ALA A 154 1.37 23.77 2.83
CA ALA A 154 1.27 25.20 3.00
C ALA A 154 2.55 25.89 2.50
N THR A 155 2.37 26.97 1.73
CA THR A 155 3.45 27.82 1.21
C THR A 155 3.20 29.26 1.66
N ASN A 156 4.22 29.92 2.20
CA ASN A 156 4.12 31.30 2.73
C ASN A 156 2.99 31.48 3.76
N GLY A 157 2.74 30.45 4.58
CA GLY A 157 1.69 30.47 5.60
C GLY A 157 0.26 30.30 5.07
N LEU A 158 0.07 30.10 3.76
CA LEU A 158 -1.23 29.86 3.14
C LEU A 158 -1.36 28.39 2.71
N PRO A 159 -2.55 27.77 2.85
CA PRO A 159 -2.77 26.42 2.37
C PRO A 159 -2.70 26.38 0.83
N LEU A 160 -1.80 25.56 0.31
CA LEU A 160 -1.68 25.26 -1.11
C LEU A 160 -2.55 24.04 -1.48
N ARG A 161 -2.55 23.02 -0.62
CA ARG A 161 -3.34 21.80 -0.78
C ARG A 161 -3.68 21.19 0.57
N THR A 162 -4.89 20.70 0.73
CA THR A 162 -5.30 19.90 1.89
C THR A 162 -5.92 18.61 1.37
N PHE A 163 -5.40 17.47 1.80
CA PHE A 163 -5.90 16.16 1.37
C PHE A 163 -7.29 15.89 1.95
N ALA A 164 -8.09 15.10 1.23
CA ALA A 164 -9.48 14.85 1.59
C ALA A 164 -9.64 14.01 2.87
N ARG A 165 -8.57 13.34 3.29
CA ARG A 165 -8.59 12.38 4.38
C ARG A 165 -7.52 12.60 5.43
N ARG A 166 -7.83 12.05 6.62
CA ARG A 166 -6.89 11.93 7.73
C ARG A 166 -6.04 10.68 7.51
N MET A 167 -4.76 10.81 7.85
CA MET A 167 -3.81 9.73 7.78
C MET A 167 -3.65 9.05 9.15
N ASP A 168 -3.26 7.78 9.18
CA ASP A 168 -2.92 7.09 10.43
C ASP A 168 -1.61 7.62 11.06
N GLY A 169 -0.71 8.20 10.26
CA GLY A 169 0.43 8.97 10.78
C GLY A 169 1.11 9.85 9.74
N ALA A 170 1.89 10.81 10.24
CA ALA A 170 2.64 11.77 9.43
C ALA A 170 3.97 12.14 10.08
N PHE A 171 4.99 12.36 9.24
CA PHE A 171 6.32 12.77 9.67
C PHE A 171 6.80 14.00 8.89
N PRO A 172 7.33 15.05 9.56
CA PRO A 172 7.35 15.23 11.01
C PRO A 172 5.98 15.67 11.58
N SER A 173 5.11 16.21 10.73
CA SER A 173 3.77 16.67 11.09
C SER A 173 2.82 16.59 9.90
N VAL A 174 1.52 16.71 10.13
CA VAL A 174 0.50 16.90 9.08
C VAL A 174 0.59 18.20 8.30
N ILE A 175 1.31 19.21 8.80
CA ILE A 175 1.60 20.43 8.03
C ILE A 175 2.95 20.26 7.35
N ASN A 176 2.98 20.32 6.01
CA ASN A 176 4.14 20.05 5.18
C ASN A 176 4.84 18.71 5.52
N PRO A 177 4.11 17.57 5.53
CA PRO A 177 4.70 16.27 5.78
C PRO A 177 5.76 15.93 4.73
N ILE A 178 6.84 15.29 5.18
CA ILE A 178 7.77 14.56 4.31
C ILE A 178 7.16 13.20 3.95
N ALA A 179 6.52 12.55 4.92
CA ALA A 179 5.93 11.23 4.77
C ALA A 179 4.57 11.14 5.47
N VAL A 180 3.66 10.36 4.88
CA VAL A 180 2.38 9.96 5.46
C VAL A 180 2.19 8.46 5.28
N TRP A 181 1.45 7.83 6.19
CA TRP A 181 1.17 6.41 6.08
C TRP A 181 -0.21 6.01 6.61
N GLU A 182 -0.70 4.91 6.05
CA GLU A 182 -1.92 4.22 6.44
C GLU A 182 -1.59 2.81 6.98
N VAL A 183 -2.26 2.39 8.05
CA VAL A 183 -2.08 1.07 8.67
C VAL A 183 -3.38 0.28 8.60
N LYS A 184 -3.39 -0.78 7.80
CA LYS A 184 -4.55 -1.64 7.60
C LYS A 184 -4.32 -3.02 8.27
N GLU A 185 -4.75 -3.11 9.52
CA GLU A 185 -4.66 -4.30 10.37
C GLU A 185 -6.04 -4.95 10.62
N TYR A 186 -6.18 -6.26 10.40
CA TYR A 186 -7.47 -6.97 10.49
C TYR A 186 -7.45 -8.35 11.17
N TYR A 187 -6.62 -8.56 12.19
CA TYR A 187 -6.41 -9.89 12.81
C TYR A 187 -7.64 -10.64 13.34
N TYR A 188 -8.73 -9.93 13.64
CA TYR A 188 -9.92 -10.52 14.28
C TYR A 188 -11.16 -10.54 13.38
N THR A 189 -10.96 -10.20 12.12
CA THR A 189 -11.98 -10.21 11.07
C THR A 189 -12.19 -11.63 10.55
N THR A 190 -13.43 -12.01 10.28
CA THR A 190 -13.81 -13.36 9.80
C THR A 190 -14.26 -13.38 8.32
N THR A 191 -14.31 -12.23 7.66
CA THR A 191 -14.71 -12.10 6.24
C THR A 191 -13.97 -10.93 5.58
N PHE A 192 -13.79 -10.98 4.26
CA PHE A 192 -13.34 -9.80 3.52
C PHE A 192 -14.52 -8.84 3.27
N GLY A 193 -14.83 -8.04 4.30
CA GLY A 193 -15.93 -7.08 4.25
C GLY A 193 -15.57 -5.75 3.58
N SER A 194 -16.58 -4.92 3.33
CA SER A 194 -16.44 -3.59 2.72
C SER A 194 -15.37 -2.73 3.39
N ARG A 195 -15.28 -2.75 4.72
CA ARG A 195 -14.27 -1.96 5.46
C ARG A 195 -12.81 -2.27 5.09
N VAL A 196 -12.52 -3.51 4.67
CA VAL A 196 -11.16 -3.89 4.23
C VAL A 196 -10.92 -3.36 2.82
N ALA A 197 -11.93 -3.44 1.96
CA ALA A 197 -11.90 -2.87 0.62
C ALA A 197 -11.78 -1.34 0.65
N ASP A 198 -12.49 -0.67 1.57
CA ASP A 198 -12.45 0.78 1.79
C ASP A 198 -11.00 1.23 2.01
N GLY A 199 -10.22 0.51 2.83
CA GLY A 199 -8.81 0.84 3.04
C GLY A 199 -7.97 0.86 1.75
N VAL A 200 -8.29 0.04 0.76
CA VAL A 200 -7.63 0.02 -0.55
C VAL A 200 -8.08 1.20 -1.42
N TYR A 201 -9.37 1.54 -1.37
CA TYR A 201 -9.93 2.68 -2.12
C TYR A 201 -9.47 4.03 -1.57
N GLU A 202 -9.38 4.14 -0.25
CA GLU A 202 -8.84 5.31 0.46
C GLU A 202 -7.39 5.54 0.03
N THR A 203 -6.54 4.53 0.13
CA THR A 203 -5.13 4.62 -0.30
C THR A 203 -5.01 5.03 -1.77
N LEU A 204 -5.89 4.53 -2.64
CA LEU A 204 -5.91 4.89 -4.05
C LEU A 204 -6.25 6.38 -4.26
N LEU A 205 -7.23 6.90 -3.51
CA LEU A 205 -7.60 8.32 -3.55
C LEU A 205 -6.44 9.19 -3.08
N ASP A 206 -5.86 8.86 -1.93
CA ASP A 206 -4.76 9.60 -1.31
C ASP A 206 -3.56 9.69 -2.27
N GLY A 207 -3.21 8.57 -2.92
CA GLY A 207 -2.15 8.54 -3.92
C GLY A 207 -2.44 9.34 -5.19
N MET A 208 -3.72 9.47 -5.59
CA MET A 208 -4.11 10.34 -6.71
C MET A 208 -4.00 11.82 -6.34
N GLU A 209 -4.34 12.22 -5.11
CA GLU A 209 -4.16 13.60 -4.64
C GLU A 209 -2.67 13.98 -4.56
N ILE A 210 -1.82 13.05 -4.12
CA ILE A 210 -0.36 13.25 -4.08
C ILE A 210 0.23 13.31 -5.49
N GLU A 211 -0.23 12.46 -6.43
CA GLU A 211 0.17 12.56 -7.84
C GLU A 211 -0.22 13.91 -8.44
N GLU A 212 -1.45 14.39 -8.19
CA GLU A 212 -1.90 15.70 -8.65
C GLU A 212 -1.02 16.83 -8.11
N LEU A 213 -0.70 16.80 -6.80
CA LEU A 213 0.20 17.77 -6.17
C LEU A 213 1.58 17.79 -6.84
N LEU A 214 2.14 16.62 -7.14
CA LEU A 214 3.42 16.52 -7.82
C LEU A 214 3.36 17.06 -9.24
N LEU A 215 2.29 16.76 -9.98
CA LEU A 215 2.15 17.20 -11.37
C LEU A 215 1.94 18.71 -11.48
N THR A 216 1.12 19.27 -10.60
CA THR A 216 0.68 20.68 -10.63
C THR A 216 1.65 21.62 -9.90
N GLU A 217 2.09 21.26 -8.70
CA GLU A 217 2.89 22.14 -7.82
C GLU A 217 4.36 21.74 -7.70
N LYS A 218 4.77 20.61 -8.30
CA LYS A 218 6.14 20.04 -8.19
C LYS A 218 6.56 19.76 -6.74
N MET A 219 5.60 19.58 -5.84
CA MET A 219 5.83 19.16 -4.46
C MET A 219 5.44 17.68 -4.30
N ASN A 220 6.18 16.95 -3.47
CA ASN A 220 5.92 15.54 -3.23
C ASN A 220 5.82 15.25 -1.73
N VAL A 221 4.96 14.30 -1.39
CA VAL A 221 4.86 13.70 -0.06
C VAL A 221 5.03 12.20 -0.23
N LEU A 222 5.90 11.59 0.58
CA LEU A 222 6.08 10.14 0.54
C LEU A 222 4.85 9.45 1.12
N HIS A 223 4.30 8.47 0.42
CA HIS A 223 3.06 7.78 0.80
C HIS A 223 3.30 6.29 1.00
N TYR A 224 3.02 5.81 2.21
CA TYR A 224 3.24 4.41 2.59
C TYR A 224 1.94 3.72 2.99
N LEU A 225 1.76 2.49 2.51
CA LEU A 225 0.69 1.60 2.95
C LEU A 225 1.29 0.45 3.77
N ILE A 226 0.77 0.22 4.96
CA ILE A 226 1.25 -0.84 5.86
C ILE A 226 0.10 -1.81 6.12
N ILE A 227 0.24 -3.07 5.75
CA ILE A 227 -0.85 -4.06 5.84
C ILE A 227 -0.43 -5.28 6.65
N ASP A 228 -1.37 -5.84 7.42
CA ASP A 228 -1.19 -7.16 8.04
C ASP A 228 -2.52 -7.85 8.37
N ALA A 229 -2.42 -9.11 8.77
CA ALA A 229 -3.46 -10.14 8.94
C ALA A 229 -3.53 -11.11 7.76
N HIS A 230 -2.76 -12.20 7.86
CA HIS A 230 -2.69 -13.26 6.85
C HIS A 230 -4.05 -13.74 6.38
N TYR A 231 -4.92 -14.13 7.31
CA TYR A 231 -6.26 -14.62 6.97
C TYR A 231 -7.04 -13.60 6.13
N THR A 232 -7.08 -12.34 6.55
CA THR A 232 -7.85 -11.31 5.85
C THR A 232 -7.26 -11.04 4.47
N TRP A 233 -5.97 -10.75 4.37
CA TRP A 233 -5.37 -10.33 3.11
C TRP A 233 -5.09 -11.48 2.16
N TRP A 234 -4.57 -12.58 2.66
CA TRP A 234 -4.21 -13.72 1.82
C TRP A 234 -5.37 -14.66 1.57
N ASP A 235 -6.02 -15.18 2.62
CA ASP A 235 -7.03 -16.23 2.42
C ASP A 235 -8.28 -15.67 1.78
N CYS A 236 -8.67 -14.44 2.15
CA CYS A 236 -9.88 -13.81 1.62
C CYS A 236 -9.64 -12.69 0.59
N GLY A 237 -8.45 -12.08 0.57
CA GLY A 237 -8.22 -10.76 -0.03
C GLY A 237 -7.34 -10.70 -1.27
N LYS A 238 -7.03 -11.83 -1.92
CA LYS A 238 -6.05 -11.90 -3.03
C LYS A 238 -6.28 -10.88 -4.16
N SER A 239 -7.54 -10.65 -4.54
CA SER A 239 -7.86 -9.66 -5.58
C SER A 239 -7.48 -8.23 -5.17
N TYR A 240 -7.61 -7.89 -3.89
CA TYR A 240 -7.22 -6.60 -3.36
C TYR A 240 -5.71 -6.48 -3.18
N LEU A 241 -5.03 -7.55 -2.80
CA LEU A 241 -3.56 -7.60 -2.82
C LEU A 241 -3.00 -7.32 -4.23
N CYS A 242 -3.60 -7.89 -5.27
CA CYS A 242 -3.24 -7.55 -6.65
C CYS A 242 -3.38 -6.05 -6.93
N ARG A 243 -4.46 -5.43 -6.47
CA ARG A 243 -4.71 -3.99 -6.68
C ARG A 243 -3.76 -3.10 -5.88
N ILE A 244 -3.29 -3.57 -4.72
CA ILE A 244 -2.24 -2.91 -3.94
C ILE A 244 -0.91 -2.93 -4.71
N VAL A 245 -0.56 -4.06 -5.34
CA VAL A 245 0.62 -4.14 -6.22
C VAL A 245 0.45 -3.23 -7.45
N ASP A 246 -0.77 -3.14 -8.00
CA ASP A 246 -1.06 -2.23 -9.11
C ASP A 246 -0.84 -0.76 -8.70
N MET A 247 -1.43 -0.29 -7.59
CA MET A 247 -1.24 1.11 -7.16
C MET A 247 0.21 1.45 -6.79
N LEU A 248 0.97 0.48 -6.28
CA LEU A 248 2.42 0.63 -6.05
C LEU A 248 3.17 0.94 -7.35
N HIS A 249 2.89 0.20 -8.42
CA HIS A 249 3.55 0.44 -9.71
C HIS A 249 2.96 1.62 -10.50
N MET A 250 1.72 2.00 -10.21
CA MET A 250 1.12 3.25 -10.70
C MET A 250 1.78 4.50 -10.09
N GLY A 251 2.56 4.36 -9.00
CA GLY A 251 3.20 5.47 -8.29
C GLY A 251 2.30 6.17 -7.28
N TYR A 252 1.21 5.52 -6.85
CA TYR A 252 0.27 6.08 -5.87
C TYR A 252 0.70 5.82 -4.42
N VAL A 253 1.56 4.84 -4.21
CA VAL A 253 2.27 4.60 -2.94
C VAL A 253 3.74 4.37 -3.28
N ASP A 254 4.64 4.91 -2.46
CA ASP A 254 6.08 4.74 -2.62
C ASP A 254 6.53 3.34 -2.20
N GLU A 255 6.01 2.85 -1.07
CA GLU A 255 6.21 1.47 -0.62
C GLU A 255 4.98 0.90 0.09
N VAL A 256 4.83 -0.43 -0.03
CA VAL A 256 3.84 -1.19 0.73
C VAL A 256 4.59 -2.13 1.67
N LEU A 257 4.43 -1.94 2.98
CA LEU A 257 5.09 -2.77 3.99
C LEU A 257 4.12 -3.85 4.47
N VAL A 258 4.59 -5.10 4.48
CA VAL A 258 3.74 -6.25 4.78
C VAL A 258 4.17 -6.91 6.08
N GLY A 259 3.27 -6.92 7.06
CA GLY A 259 3.43 -7.60 8.35
C GLY A 259 4.82 -7.46 8.96
N LYS A 260 5.54 -8.58 9.12
CA LYS A 260 6.85 -8.59 9.80
C LYS A 260 7.95 -7.77 9.09
N GLU A 261 7.76 -7.42 7.81
CA GLU A 261 8.67 -6.55 7.05
C GLU A 261 8.86 -5.18 7.73
N VAL A 262 7.86 -4.70 8.48
CA VAL A 262 7.94 -3.41 9.18
C VAL A 262 9.14 -3.32 10.12
N ILE A 263 9.51 -4.44 10.74
CA ILE A 263 10.55 -4.53 11.77
C ILE A 263 11.92 -4.10 11.22
N SER A 264 12.22 -4.47 9.98
CA SER A 264 13.48 -4.11 9.32
C SER A 264 13.34 -2.89 8.42
N ARG A 265 12.18 -2.66 7.79
CA ARG A 265 12.04 -1.60 6.78
C ARG A 265 11.79 -0.21 7.35
N ILE A 266 10.97 -0.08 8.39
CA ILE A 266 10.64 1.24 8.98
C ILE A 266 11.87 1.99 9.48
N PRO A 267 12.82 1.37 10.22
CA PRO A 267 14.04 2.05 10.64
C PRO A 267 14.80 2.72 9.48
N GLU A 268 14.90 2.03 8.33
CA GLU A 268 15.58 2.56 7.16
C GLU A 268 14.81 3.69 6.49
N LEU A 269 13.48 3.62 6.45
CA LEU A 269 12.63 4.69 5.92
C LEU A 269 12.76 5.96 6.78
N VAL A 270 12.66 5.84 8.10
CA VAL A 270 12.72 6.99 9.01
C VAL A 270 14.07 7.70 8.90
N LYS A 271 15.18 6.95 8.80
CA LYS A 271 16.51 7.54 8.52
C LYS A 271 16.53 8.35 7.23
N THR A 272 15.80 7.93 6.20
CA THR A 272 15.70 8.70 4.95
C THR A 272 14.85 9.96 5.11
N TRP A 273 13.80 9.91 5.93
CA TRP A 273 12.95 11.07 6.22
C TRP A 273 13.71 12.12 7.02
N VAL A 274 14.43 11.70 8.06
CA VAL A 274 15.30 12.57 8.87
C VAL A 274 16.33 13.29 7.99
N LYS A 275 16.97 12.57 7.05
CA LYS A 275 17.91 13.18 6.09
C LYS A 275 17.29 14.21 5.17
N LYS A 276 15.98 14.17 4.91
CA LYS A 276 15.27 15.16 4.10
C LYS A 276 14.91 16.43 4.87
N MET A 277 15.03 16.42 6.21
CA MET A 277 14.83 17.61 7.06
C MET A 277 16.10 18.46 7.20
N ALA A 278 17.27 17.87 6.95
CA ALA A 278 18.57 18.54 6.99
C ALA A 278 18.88 19.24 5.66
#